data_AF-A0A1G0M682-F1
#
_entry.id   AF-A0A1G0M682-F1
#
_cell.length_a   1.000
_cell.length_b   1.000
_cell.length_c   1.000
_cell.angle_alpha   90.00
_cell.angle_beta   90.00
_cell.angle_gamma   90.00
#
_symmetry.space_group_name_H-M   'P 1'
#
loop_
_entity.id
_entity.type
_entity.pdbx_description
1 polymer ?
#
loop_
_entity_poly.entity_id
_entity_poly.type
_entity_poly.pdbx_seq_one_letter_code
_entity_poly.pdbx_strand_id
1 'polypeptide(L)'
;MKKKLVILMAMSLFAVAAPVLAEEMPQHGASHQTMDEQCAKECAMLLKNCAQEVDSIQDRIKKLQVAINEKGANTYTREELKILNQKLKEANDTLRELQKN
;
A
#
# COMPACT_ATOMS: atom_id res chain seq x y z
N MET A 1 -37.28 35.38 31.00
CA MET A 1 -37.36 34.10 30.27
C MET A 1 -38.09 34.37 28.96
N LYS A 2 -37.48 34.47 27.78
CA LYS A 2 -37.17 33.36 26.85
C LYS A 2 -36.13 33.81 25.79
N LYS A 3 -35.22 34.74 26.15
CA LYS A 3 -33.99 35.02 25.38
C LYS A 3 -33.07 33.79 25.21
N LYS A 4 -33.47 32.64 25.78
CA LYS A 4 -32.85 31.33 25.65
C LYS A 4 -33.39 30.49 24.48
N LEU A 5 -34.35 30.99 23.69
CA LEU A 5 -34.99 30.22 22.62
C LEU A 5 -34.30 30.34 21.25
N VAL A 6 -33.36 31.27 21.09
CA VAL A 6 -32.64 31.48 19.81
C VAL A 6 -31.35 30.67 19.71
N ILE A 7 -30.84 30.11 20.81
CA ILE A 7 -29.54 29.41 20.85
C ILE A 7 -29.68 27.89 20.54
N LEU A 8 -30.91 27.37 20.40
CA LEU A 8 -31.18 25.93 20.18
C LEU A 8 -31.45 25.53 18.71
N MET A 9 -31.14 26.39 17.73
CA MET A 9 -31.35 26.11 16.30
C MET A 9 -30.08 26.30 15.44
N ALA A 10 -28.89 26.09 15.99
CA ALA A 10 -27.63 26.17 15.23
C ALA A 10 -26.73 24.93 15.39
N MET A 11 -27.30 23.79 15.77
CA MET A 11 -26.59 22.49 15.85
C MET A 11 -27.24 21.38 14.99
N SER A 12 -27.99 21.78 13.96
CA SER A 12 -28.30 20.93 12.82
C SER A 12 -27.99 21.81 11.60
N LEU A 13 -26.90 21.65 10.87
CA LEU A 13 -26.73 20.60 9.87
C LEU A 13 -25.28 20.72 9.35
N PHE A 14 -24.30 20.18 10.06
CA PHE A 14 -22.98 19.84 9.48
C PHE A 14 -22.87 18.31 9.36
N ALA A 15 -23.88 17.70 8.77
CA ALA A 15 -23.94 16.27 8.50
C ALA A 15 -24.38 16.02 7.06
N VAL A 16 -23.66 16.57 6.08
CA VAL A 16 -23.79 16.17 4.67
C VAL A 16 -22.45 16.32 3.94
N ALA A 17 -21.47 15.56 4.41
CA ALA A 17 -20.26 15.25 3.63
C ALA A 17 -19.68 13.91 4.10
N ALA A 18 -20.54 12.93 4.33
CA ALA A 18 -20.15 11.54 4.22
C ALA A 18 -20.85 11.03 2.95
N PRO A 19 -20.16 10.41 1.99
CA PRO A 19 -20.85 9.60 1.01
C PRO A 19 -21.54 8.47 1.78
N VAL A 20 -22.82 8.66 2.07
CA VAL A 20 -23.76 7.59 2.30
C VAL A 20 -23.75 6.78 1.01
N LEU A 21 -23.10 5.62 1.05
CA LEU A 21 -23.34 4.57 0.08
C LEU A 21 -24.81 4.17 0.29
N ALA A 22 -25.66 4.78 -0.52
CA ALA A 22 -27.08 4.54 -0.57
C ALA A 22 -27.30 3.08 -0.93
N GLU A 23 -27.85 2.36 0.03
CA GLU A 23 -28.54 1.09 -0.14
C GLU A 23 -29.82 1.36 -0.94
N GLU A 24 -29.68 1.43 -2.26
CA GLU A 24 -30.79 1.32 -3.20
C GLU A 24 -30.43 0.23 -4.20
N MET A 25 -30.89 -0.99 -3.90
CA MET A 25 -30.86 -2.13 -4.82
C MET A 25 -31.85 -1.88 -5.98
N PRO A 26 -31.40 -1.77 -7.25
CA PRO A 26 -32.21 -2.19 -8.37
C PRO A 26 -31.95 -3.68 -8.60
N GLN A 27 -33.00 -4.48 -8.39
CA GLN A 27 -33.27 -5.75 -9.06
C GLN A 27 -32.08 -6.68 -9.36
N HIS A 28 -32.01 -7.73 -8.56
CA HIS A 28 -31.36 -8.99 -8.93
C HIS A 28 -31.79 -9.44 -10.33
N GLY A 29 -30.81 -9.63 -11.22
CA GLY A 29 -31.00 -10.44 -12.42
C GLY A 29 -30.22 -10.04 -13.66
N ALA A 30 -28.90 -9.79 -13.55
CA ALA A 30 -27.92 -9.93 -14.66
C ALA A 30 -26.49 -9.44 -14.34
N SER A 31 -26.23 -8.78 -13.20
CA SER A 31 -24.96 -8.07 -12.95
C SER A 31 -23.93 -8.79 -12.05
N HIS A 32 -24.28 -9.94 -11.47
CA HIS A 32 -23.38 -10.61 -10.51
C HIS A 32 -22.18 -11.33 -11.15
N GLN A 33 -22.30 -11.86 -12.37
CA GLN A 33 -21.17 -12.56 -13.02
C GLN A 33 -20.06 -11.62 -13.46
N THR A 34 -20.41 -10.44 -13.95
CA THR A 34 -19.43 -9.47 -14.47
C THR A 34 -18.64 -8.78 -13.35
N MET A 35 -19.25 -8.57 -12.18
CA MET A 35 -18.57 -8.00 -11.01
C MET A 35 -17.56 -8.98 -10.41
N ASP A 36 -17.87 -10.27 -10.39
CA ASP A 36 -17.00 -11.32 -9.84
C ASP A 36 -15.77 -11.54 -10.72
N GLU A 37 -15.97 -11.58 -12.05
CA GLU A 37 -14.85 -11.72 -13.01
C GLU A 37 -13.95 -10.49 -13.05
N GLN A 38 -14.54 -9.28 -12.95
CA GLN A 38 -13.77 -8.05 -12.85
C GLN A 38 -12.94 -8.00 -11.55
N CYS A 39 -13.56 -8.33 -10.41
CA CYS A 39 -12.89 -8.41 -9.12
C CYS A 39 -11.74 -9.43 -9.15
N ALA A 40 -11.97 -10.63 -9.70
CA ALA A 40 -10.95 -11.66 -9.84
C ALA A 40 -9.78 -11.19 -10.71
N LYS A 41 -10.06 -10.50 -11.81
CA LYS A 41 -9.03 -9.93 -12.71
C LYS A 41 -8.21 -8.84 -12.02
N GLU A 42 -8.84 -7.97 -11.24
CA GLU A 42 -8.17 -6.92 -10.47
C GLU A 42 -7.27 -7.52 -9.38
N CYS A 43 -7.76 -8.51 -8.63
CA CYS A 43 -6.96 -9.26 -7.67
C CYS A 43 -5.77 -9.97 -8.34
N ALA A 44 -5.97 -10.63 -9.48
CA ALA A 44 -4.90 -11.30 -10.20
C ALA A 44 -3.83 -10.32 -10.70
N MET A 45 -4.25 -9.14 -11.18
CA MET A 45 -3.33 -8.07 -11.57
C MET A 45 -2.51 -7.56 -10.38
N LEU A 46 -3.16 -7.35 -9.23
CA LEU A 46 -2.50 -6.92 -8.00
C LEU A 46 -1.46 -7.94 -7.55
N LEU A 47 -1.81 -9.23 -7.51
CA LEU A 47 -0.89 -10.31 -7.15
C LEU A 47 0.32 -10.38 -8.10
N LYS A 48 0.08 -10.21 -9.40
CA LYS A 48 1.16 -10.17 -10.39
C LYS A 48 2.10 -8.99 -10.14
N ASN A 49 1.56 -7.81 -9.85
CA ASN A 49 2.37 -6.63 -9.54
C ASN A 49 3.17 -6.85 -8.26
N CYS A 50 2.56 -7.42 -7.21
CA CYS A 50 3.26 -7.78 -5.98
C CYS A 50 4.42 -8.76 -6.24
N ALA A 51 4.22 -9.79 -7.06
CA ALA A 51 5.28 -10.72 -7.44
C ALA A 51 6.44 -10.01 -8.16
N GLN A 52 6.13 -9.11 -9.10
CA GLN A 52 7.13 -8.31 -9.81
C GLN A 52 7.92 -7.39 -8.87
N GLU A 53 7.27 -6.78 -7.88
CA GLU A 53 7.95 -5.96 -6.87
C GLU A 53 8.85 -6.79 -5.96
N VAL A 54 8.42 -7.99 -5.56
CA VAL A 54 9.25 -8.93 -4.79
C VAL A 54 10.51 -9.32 -5.57
N ASP A 55 10.39 -9.64 -6.85
CA ASP A 55 11.53 -9.94 -7.73
C ASP A 55 12.50 -8.75 -7.82
N SER A 56 11.97 -7.54 -7.99
CA SER A 56 12.74 -6.29 -7.99
C SER A 56 13.52 -6.09 -6.69
N ILE A 57 12.92 -6.39 -5.54
CA ILE A 57 13.59 -6.33 -4.23
C ILE A 57 14.74 -7.34 -4.17
N GLN A 58 14.53 -8.58 -4.60
CA GLN A 58 15.57 -9.61 -4.63
C GLN A 58 16.76 -9.21 -5.52
N ASP A 59 16.49 -8.61 -6.69
CA ASP A 59 17.55 -8.12 -7.58
C ASP A 59 18.31 -6.93 -6.99
N ARG A 60 17.63 -6.05 -6.26
CA ARG A 60 18.30 -4.97 -5.50
C ARG A 60 19.22 -5.54 -4.42
N ILE A 61 18.80 -6.59 -3.70
CA ILE A 61 19.63 -7.29 -2.71
C ILE A 61 20.90 -7.84 -3.36
N LYS A 62 20.78 -8.54 -4.50
CA LYS A 62 21.94 -9.09 -5.23
C LYS A 62 22.91 -7.98 -5.64
N LYS A 63 22.43 -6.88 -6.20
CA LYS A 63 23.27 -5.73 -6.61
C LYS A 63 24.01 -5.11 -5.43
N LEU A 64 23.35 -4.99 -4.28
CA LEU A 64 23.97 -4.48 -3.06
C LEU A 64 25.04 -5.45 -2.55
N GLN A 65 24.78 -6.76 -2.58
CA GLN A 65 25.77 -7.79 -2.20
C GLN A 65 27.00 -7.75 -3.10
N VAL A 66 26.85 -7.61 -4.42
CA VAL A 66 27.97 -7.43 -5.37
C VAL A 66 28.77 -6.17 -5.03
N ALA A 67 28.09 -5.04 -4.80
CA ALA A 67 28.75 -3.79 -4.45
C ALA A 67 29.55 -3.89 -3.14
N ILE A 68 29.01 -4.59 -2.13
CA ILE A 68 29.65 -4.72 -0.81
C ILE A 68 30.77 -5.77 -0.83
N ASN A 69 30.50 -6.96 -1.37
CA ASN A 69 31.36 -8.13 -1.20
C ASN A 69 32.43 -8.24 -2.30
N GLU A 70 32.08 -7.88 -3.54
CA GLU A 70 33.01 -8.04 -4.68
C GLU A 70 33.79 -6.75 -4.92
N LYS A 71 33.12 -5.59 -4.87
CA LYS A 71 33.78 -4.29 -5.05
C LYS A 71 34.38 -3.78 -3.75
N GLY A 72 33.59 -3.77 -2.69
CA GLY A 72 34.05 -3.48 -1.33
C GLY A 72 34.88 -2.19 -1.23
N ALA A 73 35.96 -2.27 -0.46
CA ALA A 73 36.87 -1.14 -0.20
C ALA A 73 37.72 -0.72 -1.42
N ASN A 74 37.72 -1.50 -2.51
CA ASN A 74 38.42 -1.12 -3.75
C ASN A 74 37.68 -0.04 -4.53
N THR A 75 36.38 0.14 -4.26
CA THR A 75 35.53 1.10 -4.97
C THR A 75 34.86 2.09 -4.02
N TYR A 76 34.53 1.66 -2.80
CA TYR A 76 33.74 2.44 -1.86
C TYR A 76 34.55 2.79 -0.60
N THR A 77 34.31 3.98 -0.10
CA THR A 77 34.78 4.41 1.22
C THR A 77 34.09 3.64 2.34
N ARG A 78 34.62 3.74 3.57
CA ARG A 78 34.02 3.11 4.75
C ARG A 78 32.60 3.60 5.00
N GLU A 79 32.37 4.89 4.85
CA GLU A 79 31.09 5.55 5.06
C GLU A 79 30.07 5.09 4.02
N GLU A 80 30.47 4.98 2.75
CA GLU A 80 29.64 4.44 1.68
C GLU A 80 29.30 2.97 1.90
N LEU A 81 30.28 2.14 2.32
CA LEU A 81 30.02 0.74 2.67
C LEU A 81 29.05 0.60 3.83
N LYS A 82 29.10 1.50 4.82
CA LYS A 82 28.13 1.52 5.92
C LYS A 82 26.71 1.81 5.40
N ILE A 83 26.56 2.77 4.49
CA ILE A 83 25.28 3.08 3.85
C ILE A 83 24.77 1.91 3.01
N LEU A 84 25.65 1.27 2.23
CA LEU A 84 25.29 0.10 1.41
C LEU A 84 24.82 -1.06 2.28
N ASN A 85 25.51 -1.35 3.38
CA ASN A 85 25.11 -2.39 4.34
C ASN A 85 23.76 -2.07 5.00
N GLN A 86 23.51 -0.80 5.34
CA GLN A 86 22.22 -0.37 5.87
C GLN A 86 21.08 -0.60 4.86
N LYS A 87 21.28 -0.21 3.59
CA LYS A 87 20.31 -0.46 2.50
C LYS A 87 20.08 -1.95 2.27
N LEU A 88 21.14 -2.77 2.37
CA LEU A 88 21.04 -4.22 2.25
C LEU A 88 20.16 -4.79 3.38
N LYS A 89 20.38 -4.34 4.62
CA LYS A 89 19.57 -4.75 5.77
C LYS A 89 18.10 -4.38 5.56
N GLU A 90 17.80 -3.14 5.21
CA GLU A 90 16.44 -2.67 4.97
C GLU A 90 15.72 -3.48 3.90
N ALA A 91 16.37 -3.72 2.75
CA ALA A 91 15.80 -4.51 1.67
C ALA A 91 15.51 -5.97 2.10
N ASN A 92 16.40 -6.59 2.88
CA ASN A 92 16.18 -7.93 3.43
C ASN A 92 15.04 -7.95 4.44
N ASP A 93 14.95 -6.95 5.31
CA ASP A 93 13.87 -6.86 6.30
C ASP A 93 12.53 -6.68 5.59
N THR A 94 12.43 -5.80 4.58
CA THR A 94 11.23 -5.66 3.75
C THR A 94 10.84 -6.97 3.07
N LEU A 95 11.79 -7.67 2.44
CA LEU A 95 11.50 -8.94 1.78
C LEU A 95 10.97 -9.98 2.78
N ARG A 96 11.56 -10.05 3.97
CA ARG A 96 11.10 -10.96 5.04
C ARG A 96 9.69 -10.63 5.49
N GLU A 97 9.35 -9.37 5.69
CA GLU A 97 7.98 -8.98 6.05
C GLU A 97 6.97 -9.34 4.97
N LEU A 98 7.34 -9.18 3.69
CA LEU A 98 6.47 -9.59 2.56
C LEU A 98 6.28 -11.12 2.48
N GLN A 99 7.26 -11.90 2.92
CA GLN A 99 7.22 -13.38 2.89
C GLN A 99 6.54 -14.02 4.11
N LYS A 100 6.20 -13.25 5.15
CA LYS A 100 5.55 -13.79 6.37
C LYS A 100 4.04 -14.03 6.21
N ASN A 101 3.43 -13.53 5.13
CA ASN A 101 2.01 -13.69 4.83
C ASN A 101 1.78 -14.83 3.85
#